data_AF-A0A2H4IAA1-F1
#
_entry.id   AF-A0A2H4IAA1-F1
#
_cell.length_a   1.000
_cell.length_b   1.000
_cell.length_c   1.000
_cell.angle_alpha   90.00
_cell.angle_beta   90.00
_cell.angle_gamma   90.00
#
_symmetry.space_group_name_H-M   'P 1'
#
loop_
_entity.id
_entity.type
_entity.pdbx_description
1 polymer ?
#
loop_
_entity_poly.entity_id
_entity_poly.type
_entity_poly.pdbx_seq_one_letter_code
_entity_poly.pdbx_strand_id
1 'polypeptide(L)' 'MSQEALADAAMVDRTYISALERQKYSVTIDRLDEIAKPLGIETYVLLMNDLPPEVLKN' A
#
# COMPACT_ATOMS: atom_id res chain seq x y z
N MET A 1 7.98 -7.18 0.41
CA MET A 1 7.69 -7.66 -0.96
C MET A 1 8.24 -6.67 -1.98
N SER A 2 8.40 -7.03 -3.26
CA SER A 2 8.75 -6.07 -4.32
C SER A 2 7.52 -5.27 -4.77
N GLN A 3 7.71 -4.14 -5.47
CA GLN A 3 6.61 -3.37 -6.08
C GLN A 3 5.80 -4.22 -7.07
N GLU A 4 6.46 -5.05 -7.86
CA GLU A 4 5.80 -5.98 -8.80
C GLU A 4 4.91 -6.96 -8.03
N ALA A 5 5.45 -7.59 -6.99
CA ALA A 5 4.68 -8.53 -6.18
C ALA A 5 3.50 -7.86 -5.45
N LEU A 6 3.65 -6.60 -5.01
CA LEU A 6 2.55 -5.84 -4.42
C LEU A 6 1.47 -5.52 -5.44
N ALA A 7 1.88 -5.06 -6.63
CA ALA A 7 0.98 -4.71 -7.71
C ALA A 7 0.15 -5.92 -8.17
N ASP A 8 0.81 -7.06 -8.36
CA ASP A 8 0.16 -8.33 -8.69
C ASP A 8 -0.84 -8.74 -7.60
N ALA A 9 -0.42 -8.69 -6.33
CA ALA A 9 -1.27 -9.09 -5.20
C ALA A 9 -2.46 -8.15 -4.94
N ALA A 10 -2.30 -6.86 -5.23
CA ALA A 10 -3.36 -5.85 -5.12
C ALA A 10 -4.19 -5.72 -6.41
N MET A 11 -3.88 -6.48 -7.47
CA MET A 11 -4.51 -6.38 -8.78
C MET A 11 -4.48 -4.96 -9.39
N VAL A 12 -3.33 -4.30 -9.28
CA VAL A 12 -3.07 -2.97 -9.86
C VAL A 12 -1.81 -2.98 -10.72
N ASP A 13 -1.61 -1.93 -11.52
CA ASP A 13 -0.40 -1.80 -12.34
C ASP A 13 0.83 -1.47 -11.48
N ARG A 14 1.99 -2.09 -11.71
CA ARG A 14 3.24 -1.75 -11.00
C ARG A 14 3.62 -0.28 -11.18
N THR A 15 3.34 0.32 -12.33
CA THR A 15 3.53 1.76 -12.58
C THR A 15 2.63 2.62 -11.71
N TYR A 16 1.43 2.15 -11.36
CA TYR A 16 0.54 2.82 -10.41
C TYR A 16 1.16 2.83 -9.00
N ILE A 17 1.63 1.68 -8.51
CA ILE A 17 2.36 1.59 -7.23
C ILE A 17 3.58 2.52 -7.22
N SER A 18 4.39 2.47 -8.29
CA SER A 18 5.56 3.33 -8.44
C SER A 18 5.22 4.83 -8.48
N ALA A 19 4.08 5.21 -9.07
CA ALA A 19 3.63 6.59 -9.08
C ALA A 19 3.14 7.03 -7.68
N LEU A 20 2.48 6.15 -6.94
CA LEU A 20 2.03 6.39 -5.57
C LEU A 20 3.20 6.64 -4.61
N GLU A 21 4.18 5.75 -4.59
CA GLU A 21 5.36 5.88 -3.70
C GLU A 21 6.17 7.15 -3.98
N ARG A 22 6.14 7.65 -5.22
CA ARG A 22 6.79 8.91 -5.63
C ARG A 22 5.88 10.13 -5.52
N GLN A 23 4.71 9.99 -4.88
CA GLN A 23 3.73 11.05 -4.65
C GLN A 23 3.29 11.76 -5.94
N LYS A 24 3.23 11.03 -7.06
CA LYS A 24 2.78 11.55 -8.36
C LYS A 24 1.28 11.38 -8.60
N TYR A 25 0.62 10.57 -7.79
CA TYR A 25 -0.80 10.29 -7.90
C TYR A 25 -1.44 10.25 -6.52
N SER A 26 -2.66 10.77 -6.40
CA SER A 26 -3.48 10.66 -5.18
C SER A 26 -4.32 9.39 -5.24
N VAL A 27 -4.34 8.61 -4.16
CA VAL A 27 -5.06 7.34 -4.07
C VAL A 27 -6.48 7.55 -3.55
N THR A 28 -7.45 6.78 -4.06
CA THR A 28 -8.80 6.70 -3.48
C THR A 28 -8.79 5.77 -2.28
N ILE A 29 -9.76 5.90 -1.38
CA ILE A 29 -9.85 5.02 -0.19
C ILE A 29 -9.98 3.54 -0.60
N ASP A 30 -10.76 3.23 -1.63
CA ASP A 30 -10.92 1.85 -2.11
C ASP A 30 -9.60 1.25 -2.62
N ARG A 31 -8.79 2.03 -3.35
CA ARG A 31 -7.47 1.58 -3.83
C ARG A 31 -6.49 1.43 -2.68
N LEU A 32 -6.60 2.25 -1.64
CA LEU A 32 -5.78 2.11 -0.44
C LEU A 32 -6.08 0.79 0.27
N ASP A 33 -7.36 0.41 0.34
CA ASP A 33 -7.81 -0.87 0.93
C ASP A 33 -7.32 -2.10 0.13
N GLU A 34 -7.36 -2.02 -1.19
CA GLU A 34 -6.81 -3.08 -2.07
C GLU A 34 -5.29 -3.26 -1.90
N ILE A 35 -4.55 -2.20 -1.62
CA ILE A 35 -3.09 -2.25 -1.35
C ILE A 35 -2.81 -2.75 0.07
N ALA A 36 -3.63 -2.36 1.06
CA ALA A 36 -3.45 -2.75 2.45
C ALA A 36 -3.64 -4.26 2.69
N LYS A 37 -4.62 -4.87 2.02
CA LYS A 37 -4.93 -6.31 2.11
C LYS A 37 -3.72 -7.23 1.91
N PRO A 38 -2.98 -7.18 0.77
CA PRO A 38 -1.82 -8.03 0.55
C PRO A 38 -0.63 -7.70 1.45
N LEU A 39 -0.59 -6.50 2.04
CA LEU A 39 0.39 -6.13 3.07
C LEU A 39 0.04 -6.70 4.46
N GLY A 40 -1.18 -7.22 4.65
CA GLY A 40 -1.63 -7.79 5.91
C GLY A 40 -1.85 -6.74 7.01
N ILE A 41 -2.18 -5.51 6.62
CA ILE A 41 -2.40 -4.38 7.53
C ILE A 41 -3.79 -3.78 7.33
N GLU A 42 -4.27 -3.09 8.36
CA GLU A 42 -5.47 -2.28 8.27
C GLU A 42 -5.22 -1.02 7.41
N THR A 43 -6.21 -0.61 6.63
CA THR A 43 -6.10 0.49 5.66
C THR A 43 -5.66 1.82 6.28
N TYR A 44 -6.06 2.09 7.53
CA TYR A 44 -5.68 3.33 8.22
C TYR A 44 -4.16 3.43 8.46
N VAL A 45 -3.44 2.31 8.52
CA VAL A 45 -1.99 2.27 8.74
C VAL A 45 -1.25 3.00 7.61
N LEU A 46 -1.75 2.91 6.37
CA LEU A 46 -1.16 3.59 5.21
C LEU A 46 -1.39 5.12 5.21
N LEU A 47 -2.20 5.65 6.12
CA LEU A 47 -2.45 7.08 6.28
C LEU A 47 -1.63 7.70 7.42
N MET A 48 -0.89 6.89 8.17
CA MET A 48 -0.07 7.35 9.28
C MET A 48 1.29 7.86 8.79
N ASN A 49 1.81 8.90 9.44
CA ASN A 49 3.17 9.38 9.15
C ASN A 49 4.23 8.36 9.58
N ASP A 50 3.98 7.66 10.68
CA ASP A 50 4.85 6.64 11.24
C ASP A 50 4.08 5.32 11.34
N LEU A 51 4.75 4.21 11.02
CA LEU A 51 4.14 2.89 11.19
C LEU A 51 3.93 2.60 12.68
N PRO A 52 2.72 2.16 13.07
CA PRO A 52 2.42 1.91 14.45
C PRO A 52 3.18 0.66 14.93
N PRO A 53 3.66 0.60 16.18
CA PRO A 53 4.57 -0.44 16.64
C PRO A 53 4.01 -1.86 16.54
N GLU A 54 2.70 -2.03 16.49
CA GLU A 54 2.04 -3.34 16.39
C GLU A 54 2.21 -3.98 15.01
N VAL A 55 2.37 -3.16 13.96
CA VAL A 55 2.54 -3.61 12.56
C VAL A 55 3.96 -4.13 12.29
N LEU A 56 4.96 -3.65 13.04
CA LEU A 56 6.38 -3.98 12.84
C LEU A 56 6.83 -5.28 13.51
N LYS A 57 5.92 -5.99 14.19
CA LYS A 57 6.25 -7.17 15.02
C LYS A 57 6.25 -8.50 14.27
N ASN A 58 6.14 -8.47 12.93
CA ASN A 58 6.08 -9.64 12.07
C ASN A 58 7.41 -9.92 11.36
#